data_AF-A0A962WL97-F1
#
_entry.id   AF-A0A962WL97-F1
#
_cell.length_a   1.000
_cell.length_b   1.000
_cell.length_c   1.000
_cell.angle_alpha   90.00
_cell.angle_beta   90.00
_cell.angle_gamma   90.00
#
_symmetry.space_group_name_H-M   'P 1'
#
loop_
_entity.id
_entity.type
_entity.pdbx_description
1 polymer ?
#
loop_
_entity_poly.entity_id
_entity_poly.type
_entity_poly.pdbx_seq_one_letter_code
_entity_poly.pdbx_strand_id
1 'polypeptide(L)'
;MESFAELLEQSLSEKRMRPGSIITGTVVQVGSEFVTVTAGLKSESIIPIDQFKNDSGELEVSVGDEVEVALDTVEDGFGATRLSREKAKRARAWTRLEEAFEAEETITGMISGKVKGGFTV
;
A
#
# COMPACT_ATOMS: atom_id res chain seq x y z
N MET A 1 11.20 -20.03 29.53
CA MET A 1 11.31 -18.62 29.93
C MET A 1 11.92 -17.95 28.72
N GLU A 2 11.09 -17.40 27.82
CA GLU A 2 11.61 -16.68 26.65
C GLU A 2 12.49 -15.53 27.14
N SER A 3 13.71 -15.48 26.62
CA SER A 3 14.67 -14.42 26.96
C SER A 3 14.16 -13.11 26.38
N PHE A 4 14.36 -12.00 27.10
CA PHE A 4 14.14 -10.65 26.55
C PHE A 4 14.85 -10.47 25.19
N ALA A 5 15.99 -11.15 25.00
CA ALA A 5 16.69 -11.17 23.73
C ALA A 5 15.88 -11.81 22.59
N GLU A 6 15.17 -12.92 22.85
CA GLU A 6 14.35 -13.61 21.84
C GLU A 6 13.09 -12.81 21.49
N LEU A 7 12.41 -12.25 22.49
CA LEU A 7 11.23 -11.39 22.29
C LEU A 7 11.59 -10.09 21.56
N LEU A 8 12.75 -9.51 21.88
CA LEU A 8 13.27 -8.34 21.18
C LEU A 8 13.67 -8.68 19.74
N GLU A 9 14.32 -9.82 19.51
CA GLU A 9 14.74 -10.24 18.19
C GLU A 9 13.53 -10.57 17.28
N GLN A 10 12.50 -11.22 17.82
CA GLN A 10 11.21 -11.39 17.14
C GLN A 10 10.57 -10.04 16.80
N SER A 11 10.44 -9.13 17.77
CA SER A 11 9.86 -7.80 17.55
C SER A 11 10.64 -7.00 16.50
N LEU A 12 11.98 -7.05 16.53
CA LEU A 12 12.85 -6.39 15.55
C LEU A 12 12.76 -7.05 14.16
N SER A 13 12.55 -8.36 14.10
CA SER A 13 12.38 -9.09 12.84
C SER A 13 11.03 -8.80 12.18
N GLU A 14 9.94 -8.71 12.96
CA GLU A 14 8.63 -8.25 12.49
C GLU A 14 8.69 -6.79 12.03
N LYS A 15 9.50 -5.96 12.71
CA LYS A 15 9.73 -4.56 12.33
C LYS A 15 10.74 -4.35 11.21
N ARG A 16 11.34 -5.39 10.61
CA ARG A 16 12.12 -5.22 9.37
C ARG A 16 11.15 -4.90 8.24
N MET A 17 10.82 -3.63 8.14
CA MET A 17 10.05 -3.05 7.05
C MET A 17 10.87 -3.22 5.79
N ARG A 18 10.52 -4.25 5.01
CA ARG A 18 11.14 -4.53 3.73
C ARG A 18 10.51 -3.59 2.70
N PRO A 19 11.26 -3.11 1.70
CA PRO A 19 10.65 -2.51 0.52
C PRO A 19 9.57 -3.44 -0.04
N GLY A 20 8.39 -2.89 -0.28
CA GLY A 20 7.19 -3.62 -0.72
C GLY A 20 6.25 -4.04 0.41
N SER A 21 6.61 -3.90 1.69
CA SER A 21 5.69 -4.14 2.80
C SER A 21 4.52 -3.17 2.76
N ILE A 22 3.29 -3.69 2.90
CA ILE A 22 2.07 -2.89 3.04
C ILE A 22 1.92 -2.52 4.52
N ILE A 23 1.68 -1.24 4.79
CA ILE A 23 1.49 -0.70 6.14
C ILE A 23 0.22 0.17 6.11
N THR A 24 -0.53 0.16 7.21
CA THR A 24 -1.65 1.08 7.40
C THR A 24 -1.12 2.41 7.90
N GLY A 25 -1.48 3.50 7.21
CA GLY A 25 -1.18 4.86 7.63
C GLY A 25 -2.43 5.72 7.76
N THR A 26 -2.39 6.70 8.65
CA THR A 26 -3.47 7.66 8.87
C THR A 26 -3.17 8.96 8.12
N VAL A 27 -4.16 9.50 7.44
CA VAL A 27 -4.05 10.80 6.76
C VAL A 27 -4.04 11.91 7.80
N VAL A 28 -2.93 12.65 7.89
CA VAL A 28 -2.77 13.79 8.81
C VAL A 28 -3.22 15.09 8.15
N GLN A 29 -2.93 15.24 6.87
CA GLN A 29 -3.24 16.45 6.11
C GLN A 29 -3.48 16.14 4.64
N VAL A 30 -4.51 16.75 4.07
CA VAL A 30 -4.79 16.74 2.63
C VAL A 30 -4.50 18.13 2.09
N GLY A 31 -3.44 18.27 1.30
CA GLY A 31 -3.12 19.48 0.54
C GLY A 31 -3.72 19.46 -0.87
N SER A 32 -3.41 20.47 -1.68
CA SER A 32 -3.87 20.58 -3.08
C SER A 32 -3.15 19.63 -4.04
N GLU A 33 -1.87 19.35 -3.78
CA GLU A 33 -1.02 18.50 -4.64
C GLU A 33 -0.52 17.25 -3.92
N PHE A 34 -0.46 17.28 -2.58
CA PHE A 34 0.11 16.22 -1.76
C PHE A 34 -0.75 15.92 -0.54
N VAL A 35 -0.73 14.67 -0.11
CA VAL A 35 -1.38 14.16 1.10
C VAL A 35 -0.29 13.64 2.04
N THR A 36 -0.31 14.12 3.28
CA THR A 36 0.60 13.70 4.34
C THR A 36 -0.02 12.54 5.11
N VAL A 37 0.71 11.44 5.20
CA VAL A 37 0.29 10.20 5.86
C VAL A 37 1.31 9.82 6.92
N THR A 38 0.83 9.45 8.10
CA THR A 38 1.63 8.88 9.19
C THR A 38 1.36 7.39 9.34
N ALA A 39 2.39 6.55 9.31
CA ALA A 39 2.25 5.09 9.37
C ALA A 39 3.04 4.46 10.54
N GLY A 40 3.20 5.22 11.63
CA GLY A 40 3.99 4.77 12.79
C GLY A 40 5.50 4.66 12.51
N LEU A 41 5.95 5.33 11.45
CA LEU A 41 7.35 5.41 11.03
C LEU A 41 8.06 6.60 11.68
N LYS A 42 9.38 6.65 11.51
CA LYS A 42 10.22 7.73 12.04
C LYS A 42 9.83 9.11 11.51
N SER A 43 9.28 9.16 10.29
CA SER A 43 8.94 10.39 9.59
C SER A 43 7.58 10.27 8.92
N GLU A 44 6.91 11.40 8.75
CA GLU A 44 5.70 11.51 7.95
C GLU A 44 6.04 11.32 6.46
N SER A 45 5.09 10.76 5.72
CA SER A 45 5.26 10.46 4.30
C SER A 45 4.35 11.35 3.46
N ILE A 46 4.93 11.89 2.39
CA ILE A 46 4.23 12.78 1.47
C ILE A 46 3.90 11.98 0.21
N ILE A 47 2.61 11.84 -0.09
CA ILE A 47 2.11 11.04 -1.21
C ILE A 47 1.34 11.98 -2.16
N PRO A 48 1.62 11.97 -3.48
CA PRO A 48 0.87 12.76 -4.45
C PRO A 48 -0.64 12.49 -4.37
N ILE A 49 -1.44 13.56 -4.45
CA ILE A 49 -2.91 13.48 -4.35
C ILE A 49 -3.51 12.59 -5.44
N ASP A 50 -2.87 12.48 -6.61
CA ASP A 50 -3.33 11.62 -7.71
C ASP A 50 -3.42 10.14 -7.33
N GLN A 51 -2.64 9.66 -6.36
CA GLN A 51 -2.76 8.28 -5.88
C GLN A 51 -4.02 8.06 -5.01
N PHE A 52 -4.67 9.13 -4.57
CA PHE A 52 -5.88 9.12 -3.76
C PHE A 52 -7.16 9.39 -4.55
N LYS A 53 -7.03 9.70 -5.85
CA LYS A 53 -8.17 9.86 -6.73
C LYS A 53 -8.68 8.49 -7.20
N ASN A 54 -9.98 8.37 -7.38
CA ASN A 54 -10.62 7.24 -8.06
C ASN A 54 -10.54 7.40 -9.59
N ASP A 55 -11.02 6.40 -10.33
CA ASP A 55 -11.12 6.44 -11.81
C ASP A 55 -11.98 7.61 -12.34
N SER A 56 -12.83 8.21 -11.50
CA SER A 56 -13.64 9.40 -11.82
C SER A 56 -12.93 10.72 -11.49
N GLY A 57 -11.72 10.68 -10.93
CA GLY A 57 -10.94 11.86 -10.54
C GLY A 57 -11.33 12.47 -9.19
N GLU A 58 -12.24 11.85 -8.45
CA GLU A 58 -12.70 12.31 -7.14
C GLU A 58 -11.76 11.79 -6.04
N LEU A 59 -11.49 12.63 -5.04
CA LEU A 59 -10.66 12.27 -3.90
C LEU A 59 -11.44 11.34 -2.95
N GLU A 60 -10.91 10.16 -2.68
CA GLU A 60 -11.56 9.16 -1.81
C GLU A 60 -11.11 9.23 -0.34
N VAL A 61 -10.32 10.24 0.05
CA VAL A 61 -9.72 10.30 1.39
C VAL A 61 -9.92 11.65 2.05
N SER A 62 -10.18 11.60 3.35
CA SER A 62 -10.29 12.74 4.25
C SER A 62 -9.20 12.70 5.32
N VAL A 63 -8.99 13.83 6.00
CA VAL A 63 -8.11 13.88 7.17
C VAL A 63 -8.67 12.98 8.27
N GLY A 64 -7.84 12.10 8.81
CA GLY A 64 -8.22 11.09 9.81
C GLY A 64 -8.50 9.70 9.23
N ASP A 65 -8.59 9.55 7.91
CA ASP A 65 -8.84 8.23 7.30
C ASP A 65 -7.60 7.35 7.34
N GLU A 66 -7.83 6.04 7.47
CA GLU A 66 -6.79 5.02 7.37
C GLU A 66 -6.64 4.53 5.92
N VAL A 67 -5.41 4.52 5.43
CA VAL A 67 -5.06 4.15 4.06
C VAL A 67 -3.94 3.11 4.06
N GLU A 68 -4.07 2.10 3.21
CA GLU A 68 -3.02 1.13 2.97
C GLU A 68 -1.98 1.70 2.01
N VAL A 69 -0.72 1.68 2.43
CA VAL A 69 0.39 2.26 1.69
C VAL A 69 1.57 1.29 1.67
N ALA A 70 2.18 1.11 0.50
CA ALA A 70 3.35 0.25 0.36
C ALA A 70 4.62 1.06 0.58
N LEU A 71 5.54 0.50 1.37
CA LEU A 71 6.86 1.05 1.61
C LEU A 71 7.72 0.94 0.35
N ASP A 72 8.11 2.05 -0.25
CA ASP A 72 8.98 2.02 -1.44
C ASP A 72 10.45 2.01 -1.06
N THR A 73 10.87 2.95 -0.21
CA THR A 73 12.25 3.03 0.29
C THR A 73 12.24 3.57 1.70
N VAL A 74 13.01 2.94 2.60
CA VAL A 74 13.06 3.27 4.02
C VAL A 74 13.64 4.67 4.26
N GLU A 75 14.65 5.06 3.46
CA GLU A 75 15.32 6.36 3.58
C GLU A 75 15.94 6.76 2.23
N ASP A 76 15.57 7.93 1.69
CA ASP A 76 16.17 8.52 0.47
C ASP A 76 17.45 9.35 0.75
N GLY A 77 17.97 9.30 1.98
CA GLY A 77 19.09 10.13 2.45
C GLY A 77 18.68 11.43 3.14
N PHE A 78 17.40 11.85 3.09
CA PHE A 78 16.86 13.02 3.79
C PHE A 78 15.92 12.65 4.95
N GLY A 79 15.82 11.36 5.29
CA GLY A 79 14.95 10.89 6.37
C GLY A 79 13.46 10.81 5.99
N ALA A 80 13.09 11.07 4.75
CA ALA A 80 11.73 10.89 4.26
C ALA A 80 11.52 9.44 3.81
N THR A 81 10.44 8.82 4.29
CA THR A 81 10.00 7.51 3.80
C THR A 81 9.10 7.70 2.58
N ARG A 82 9.43 7.03 1.48
CA ARG A 82 8.60 7.07 0.27
C ARG A 82 7.55 5.98 0.34
N LEU A 83 6.28 6.38 0.29
CA LEU A 83 5.13 5.48 0.32
C LEU A 83 4.33 5.57 -0.99
N SER A 84 3.71 4.45 -1.41
CA SER A 84 2.86 4.40 -2.60
C SER A 84 1.57 3.61 -2.35
N ARG A 85 0.43 4.28 -2.54
CA ARG A 85 -0.90 3.66 -2.50
C ARG A 85 -1.17 2.82 -3.74
N GLU A 86 -0.68 3.24 -4.91
CA GLU A 86 -0.80 2.44 -6.14
C GLU A 86 -0.13 1.06 -6.02
N LYS A 87 1.08 1.01 -5.47
CA LYS A 87 1.77 -0.27 -5.22
C LYS A 87 1.00 -1.13 -4.23
N ALA A 88 0.43 -0.54 -3.18
CA ALA A 88 -0.42 -1.26 -2.24
C ALA A 88 -1.67 -1.85 -2.93
N LYS A 89 -2.37 -1.07 -3.77
CA LYS A 89 -3.54 -1.54 -4.55
C LYS A 89 -3.19 -2.73 -5.44
N ARG A 90 -2.04 -2.69 -6.16
CA ARG A 90 -1.58 -3.79 -7.01
C ARG A 90 -1.24 -5.04 -6.20
N ALA A 91 -0.52 -4.89 -5.09
CA ALA A 91 -0.16 -6.00 -4.23
C ALA A 91 -1.42 -6.67 -3.63
N ARG A 92 -2.39 -5.88 -3.17
CA ARG A 92 -3.68 -6.38 -2.67
C ARG A 92 -4.47 -7.13 -3.76
N ALA A 93 -4.50 -6.59 -4.97
CA ALA A 93 -5.14 -7.26 -6.10
C ALA A 93 -4.47 -8.61 -6.38
N TRP A 94 -3.14 -8.69 -6.28
CA TRP A 94 -2.41 -9.94 -6.45
C TRP A 94 -2.74 -10.95 -5.34
N THR A 95 -2.74 -10.54 -4.07
CA THR A 95 -3.13 -11.39 -2.95
C THR A 95 -4.55 -11.94 -3.14
N ARG A 96 -5.49 -11.09 -3.56
CA ARG A 96 -6.86 -11.53 -3.85
C ARG A 96 -6.93 -12.54 -4.99
N LEU A 97 -6.11 -12.38 -6.03
CA LEU A 97 -6.03 -13.34 -7.14
C LEU A 97 -5.44 -14.68 -6.68
N GLU A 98 -4.45 -14.64 -5.80
CA GLU A 98 -3.83 -15.82 -5.21
C GLU A 98 -4.81 -16.59 -4.33
N GLU A 99 -5.51 -15.89 -3.43
CA GLU A 99 -6.58 -16.47 -2.60
C GLU A 99 -7.70 -17.08 -3.43
N ALA A 100 -8.16 -16.38 -4.48
CA ALA A 100 -9.19 -16.87 -5.37
C ALA A 100 -8.72 -18.09 -6.20
N PHE A 101 -7.43 -18.15 -6.56
CA PHE A 101 -6.85 -19.31 -7.22
C PHE A 101 -6.79 -20.52 -6.29
N GLU A 102 -6.34 -20.34 -5.04
CA GLU A 102 -6.33 -21.41 -4.03
C GLU A 102 -7.74 -21.90 -3.67
N ALA A 103 -8.72 -20.99 -3.65
CA ALA A 103 -10.12 -21.30 -3.35
C ALA A 103 -10.93 -21.80 -4.57
N GLU A 104 -10.31 -21.91 -5.75
CA GLU A 104 -10.98 -22.22 -7.04
C GLU A 104 -12.22 -21.32 -7.29
N GLU A 105 -12.14 -20.06 -6.87
CA GLU A 105 -13.24 -19.10 -6.95
C GLU A 105 -13.34 -18.44 -8.34
N THR A 106 -14.56 -18.24 -8.83
CA THR A 106 -14.79 -17.57 -10.12
C THR A 106 -14.77 -16.05 -9.94
N ILE A 107 -13.82 -15.37 -10.58
CA ILE A 107 -13.68 -13.91 -10.52
C ILE A 107 -14.37 -13.27 -11.73
N THR A 108 -15.14 -12.21 -11.50
CA THR A 108 -15.77 -11.45 -12.59
C THR A 108 -14.78 -10.44 -13.16
N GLY A 109 -14.46 -10.55 -14.44
CA GLY A 109 -13.64 -9.59 -15.16
C GLY A 109 -14.41 -8.92 -16.29
N MET A 110 -14.16 -7.63 -16.53
CA MET A 110 -14.79 -6.89 -17.62
C MET A 110 -13.88 -6.89 -18.84
N ILE A 111 -14.39 -7.36 -19.97
CA ILE A 111 -13.63 -7.37 -21.22
C ILE A 111 -13.43 -5.95 -21.72
N SER A 112 -12.18 -5.49 -21.76
CA SER A 112 -11.78 -4.14 -22.20
C SER A 112 -11.38 -4.08 -23.67
N GLY A 113 -10.98 -5.21 -24.28
CA GLY A 113 -10.55 -5.21 -25.68
C GLY A 113 -10.31 -6.59 -26.27
N LYS A 114 -10.28 -6.68 -27.60
CA LYS A 114 -9.96 -7.91 -28.35
C LYS A 114 -8.53 -7.86 -28.88
N VAL A 115 -7.77 -8.92 -28.62
CA VAL A 115 -6.41 -9.13 -29.17
C VAL A 115 -6.39 -10.35 -30.08
N LYS A 116 -5.31 -10.55 -30.85
CA LYS A 116 -5.23 -11.60 -31.89
C LYS A 116 -5.50 -13.02 -31.38
N GLY A 117 -5.32 -13.29 -30.09
CA GLY A 117 -5.53 -14.61 -29.47
C GLY A 117 -6.54 -14.65 -28.31
N GLY A 118 -7.28 -13.58 -28.04
CA GLY A 118 -8.17 -13.54 -26.88
C GLY A 118 -8.74 -12.16 -26.56
N PHE A 119 -9.05 -11.94 -25.29
CA PHE A 119 -9.62 -10.70 -24.77
C PHE A 119 -8.75 -10.17 -23.63
N THR A 120 -8.60 -8.84 -23.55
CA THR A 120 -8.03 -8.17 -22.39
C THR A 120 -9.13 -8.04 -21.33
N VAL A 121 -8.85 -8.55 -20.14
CA VAL A 121 -9.75 -8.60 -18.98
C VAL A 121 -9.04 -8.02 -17.78
#